data_AF-A0A7J6QXU7-F1
#
_entry.id   AF-A0A7J6QXU7-F1
#
_cell.length_a   1.000
_cell.length_b   1.000
_cell.length_c   1.000
_cell.angle_alpha   90.00
_cell.angle_beta   90.00
_cell.angle_gamma   90.00
#
_symmetry.space_group_name_H-M   'P 1'
#
loop_
_entity.id
_entity.type
_entity.pdbx_description
1 polymer ?
#
loop_
_entity_poly.entity_id
_entity_poly.type
_entity_poly.pdbx_seq_one_letter_code
_entity_poly.pdbx_strand_id
1 'polypeptide(L)'
;MFTSSPQLESLLRATLGATSTKVEDVSGGCGSSYRVEVQSPKFVGFLLHRKEVMLIALWASDAVALVLAYRLLIPHIPFIVGLPRIKQHQMVNEALKDEIKKWHAITIITKPTPQ
;
A
#
# COMPACT_ATOMS: atom_id res chain seq x y z
N MET A 1 27.21 2.52 -9.84
CA MET A 1 27.35 3.36 -8.63
C MET A 1 26.60 2.68 -7.50
N PHE A 2 27.25 2.45 -6.36
CA PHE A 2 26.69 1.79 -5.19
C PHE A 2 25.52 2.61 -4.63
N THR A 3 24.32 2.03 -4.55
CA THR A 3 23.18 2.72 -3.96
C THR A 3 23.34 2.74 -2.45
N SER A 4 23.72 3.90 -1.93
CA SER A 4 23.92 4.13 -0.51
C SER A 4 22.57 4.13 0.19
N SER A 5 22.50 3.62 1.42
CA SER A 5 21.30 3.65 2.27
C SER A 5 20.50 4.96 2.21
N PRO A 6 21.09 6.18 2.28
CA PRO A 6 20.31 7.43 2.24
C PRO A 6 19.57 7.69 0.92
N GLN A 7 20.09 7.18 -0.20
CA GLN A 7 19.46 7.34 -1.52
C GLN A 7 18.20 6.48 -1.60
N LEU A 8 18.26 5.27 -1.03
CA LEU A 8 17.13 4.36 -0.97
C LEU A 8 16.01 4.90 -0.09
N GLU A 9 16.36 5.47 1.06
CA GLU A 9 15.40 6.10 1.97
C GLU A 9 14.65 7.25 1.28
N SER A 10 15.39 8.09 0.54
CA SER A 10 14.81 9.21 -0.21
C SER A 10 13.82 8.73 -1.28
N LEU A 11 14.16 7.67 -2.02
CA LEU A 11 13.29 7.09 -3.05
C LEU A 11 12.03 6.46 -2.45
N LEU A 12 12.16 5.70 -1.36
CA LEU A 12 11.01 5.11 -0.67
C LEU A 12 10.08 6.18 -0.10
N ARG A 13 10.64 7.25 0.46
CA ARG A 13 9.88 8.39 0.96
C ARG A 13 9.13 9.10 -0.16
N ALA A 14 9.77 9.32 -1.30
CA ALA A 14 9.14 9.97 -2.46
C ALA A 14 8.02 9.12 -3.08
N THR A 15 8.25 7.82 -3.30
CA THR A 15 7.30 6.94 -3.99
C THR A 15 6.12 6.55 -3.09
N LEU A 16 6.40 6.14 -1.85
CA LEU A 16 5.39 5.59 -0.94
C LEU A 16 4.81 6.63 0.02
N GLY A 17 5.32 7.87 0.03
CA GLY A 17 4.90 8.90 0.99
C GLY A 17 5.12 8.44 2.43
N ALA A 18 6.24 7.74 2.69
CA ALA A 18 6.52 7.14 3.97
C ALA A 18 6.82 8.22 5.04
N THR A 19 6.24 8.06 6.22
CA THR A 19 6.48 8.92 7.38
C THR A 19 7.81 8.60 8.04
N SER A 20 8.16 7.31 8.08
CA SER A 20 9.43 6.82 8.61
C SER A 20 9.95 5.66 7.75
N THR A 21 11.20 5.75 7.34
CA THR A 21 11.91 4.72 6.58
C THR A 21 13.20 4.41 7.31
N LYS A 22 13.53 3.12 7.46
CA LYS A 22 14.82 2.67 8.00
C LYS A 22 15.42 1.66 7.05
N VAL A 23 16.64 1.90 6.59
CA VAL A 23 17.37 1.00 5.71
C VAL A 23 18.65 0.56 6.42
N GLU A 24 18.80 -0.75 6.60
CA GLU A 24 19.97 -1.37 7.22
C GLU A 24 20.60 -2.36 6.24
N ASP A 25 21.92 -2.24 6.03
CA ASP A 25 22.70 -3.25 5.30
C ASP A 25 22.94 -4.45 6.23
N VAL A 26 22.40 -5.61 5.87
CA VAL A 26 22.58 -6.88 6.63
C VAL A 26 23.70 -7.75 6.07
N SER A 27 24.37 -7.30 5.01
CA SER A 27 25.51 -7.96 4.38
C SER A 27 26.87 -7.51 4.93
N GLY A 28 26.90 -6.74 6.01
CA GLY A 28 28.15 -6.34 6.68
C GLY A 28 29.00 -5.38 5.87
N GLY A 29 28.39 -4.57 4.99
CA GLY A 29 29.08 -3.56 4.17
C GLY A 29 29.41 -4.00 2.74
N CYS A 30 29.01 -5.21 2.33
CA CYS A 30 29.11 -5.67 0.95
C CYS A 30 27.98 -5.12 0.05
N GLY A 31 26.95 -4.49 0.62
CA GLY A 31 25.82 -3.93 -0.11
C GLY A 31 25.01 -4.94 -0.93
N SER A 32 25.03 -6.22 -0.52
CA SER A 32 24.39 -7.33 -1.25
C SER A 32 23.01 -7.71 -0.71
N SER A 33 22.72 -7.33 0.55
CA SER A 33 21.48 -7.64 1.23
C SER A 33 21.03 -6.49 2.13
N TYR A 34 19.77 -6.08 1.99
CA TYR A 34 19.21 -4.96 2.76
C TYR A 34 17.96 -5.36 3.54
N ARG A 35 17.83 -4.79 4.73
CA ARG A 35 16.60 -4.78 5.52
C ARG A 35 15.99 -3.40 5.42
N VAL A 36 14.75 -3.34 4.96
CA VAL A 36 14.02 -2.10 4.74
C VAL A 36 12.76 -2.14 5.60
N GLU A 37 12.65 -1.19 6.53
CA GLU A 37 11.43 -0.93 7.29
C GLU A 37 10.74 0.32 6.75
N VAL A 38 9.48 0.19 6.35
CA VAL A 38 8.69 1.31 5.83
C VAL A 38 7.43 1.49 6.66
N GLN A 39 7.24 2.71 7.16
CA GLN A 39 6.00 3.18 7.77
C GLN A 39 5.31 4.18 6.85
N SER A 40 4.12 3.84 6.38
CA SER A 40 3.33 4.72 5.52
C SER A 40 1.84 4.61 5.85
N PRO A 41 1.10 5.75 5.85
CA PRO A 41 -0.36 5.74 5.95
C PRO A 41 -1.02 5.09 4.71
N LYS A 42 -0.31 4.98 3.58
CA LYS A 42 -0.83 4.30 2.37
C LYS A 42 -1.04 2.79 2.55
N PHE A 43 -0.49 2.19 3.60
CA PHE A 43 -0.74 0.78 3.93
C PHE A 43 -2.09 0.55 4.64
N VAL A 44 -2.78 1.62 5.02
CA VAL A 44 -4.17 1.58 5.46
C VAL A 44 -5.06 1.57 4.23
N GLY A 45 -5.66 0.42 3.92
CA GLY A 45 -6.54 0.28 2.77
C GLY A 45 -7.93 0.84 3.05
N PHE A 46 -8.51 1.53 2.08
CA PHE A 46 -9.97 1.63 1.99
C PHE A 46 -10.45 0.43 1.17
N LEU A 47 -11.25 -0.43 1.80
CA LEU A 47 -11.88 -1.58 1.14
C LEU A 47 -13.08 -1.11 0.27
N LEU A 48 -12.87 -0.09 -0.57
CA LEU A 48 -13.82 0.39 -1.56
C LEU A 48 -13.30 0.07 -2.95
N HIS A 49 -13.40 -1.20 -3.31
CA HIS A 49 -13.43 -1.60 -4.71
C HIS A 49 -14.66 -2.46 -4.96
N ARG A 50 -15.81 -1.79 -5.02
CA ARG A 50 -16.83 -2.21 -5.95
C ARG A 50 -17.25 -1.02 -6.81
N LYS A 51 -16.55 -0.81 -7.92
CA LYS A 51 -16.92 0.17 -8.97
C LYS A 51 -18.17 -0.24 -9.77
N GLU A 52 -19.01 -1.14 -9.25
CA GLU A 52 -20.16 -1.71 -9.97
C GLU A 52 -21.52 -1.35 -9.38
N VAL A 53 -21.60 -0.55 -8.31
CA VAL A 53 -22.90 -0.21 -7.69
C VAL A 53 -23.55 1.06 -8.22
N MET A 54 -22.88 1.82 -9.10
CA MET A 54 -23.42 3.08 -9.62
C MET A 54 -24.34 2.91 -10.84
N LEU A 55 -24.25 1.78 -11.54
CA LEU A 55 -25.04 1.53 -12.77
C LEU A 55 -26.51 1.15 -12.52
N ILE A 56 -26.89 0.78 -11.29
CA ILE A 56 -28.25 0.32 -11.00
C ILE A 56 -29.22 1.50 -10.75
N ALA A 57 -28.72 2.72 -10.51
CA ALA A 57 -29.56 3.87 -10.18
C ALA A 57 -30.22 4.57 -11.39
N LEU A 58 -29.81 4.27 -12.63
CA LEU A 58 -30.24 5.05 -13.81
C LEU A 58 -31.51 4.53 -14.51
N TRP A 59 -32.09 3.40 -14.08
CA TRP A 59 -33.19 2.74 -14.80
C TRP A 59 -34.37 2.24 -13.93
N ALA A 60 -34.48 2.70 -12.68
CA ALA A 60 -35.40 2.08 -11.73
C ALA A 60 -36.71 2.89 -11.57
N SER A 61 -37.76 2.47 -12.28
CA SER A 61 -39.08 3.12 -12.27
C SER A 61 -40.06 2.56 -11.23
N ASP A 62 -39.62 1.58 -10.42
CA ASP A 62 -40.48 0.85 -9.48
C ASP A 62 -40.01 0.96 -8.03
N ALA A 63 -40.97 1.04 -7.10
CA ALA A 63 -40.78 1.26 -5.65
C ALA A 63 -39.83 0.23 -4.97
N VAL A 64 -39.63 -0.94 -5.59
CA VAL A 64 -38.66 -1.96 -5.15
C VAL A 64 -37.22 -1.43 -5.19
N ALA A 65 -36.91 -0.54 -6.13
CA ALA A 65 -35.59 0.07 -6.26
C ALA A 65 -35.29 1.10 -5.18
N LEU A 66 -36.31 1.79 -4.64
CA LEU A 66 -36.14 2.69 -3.50
C LEU A 66 -35.80 1.91 -2.23
N VAL A 67 -36.40 0.74 -2.01
CA VAL A 67 -36.09 -0.13 -0.87
C VAL A 67 -34.69 -0.74 -1.01
N LEU A 68 -34.30 -1.14 -2.23
CA LEU A 68 -32.94 -1.60 -2.52
C LEU A 68 -31.90 -0.48 -2.39
N ALA A 69 -32.22 0.73 -2.85
CA ALA A 69 -31.40 1.92 -2.73
C ALA A 69 -31.24 2.32 -1.26
N TYR A 70 -32.30 2.30 -0.45
CA TYR A 70 -32.21 2.61 0.99
C TYR A 70 -31.37 1.58 1.76
N ARG A 71 -31.35 0.32 1.32
CA ARG A 71 -30.48 -0.74 1.86
C ARG A 71 -29.02 -0.61 1.41
N LEU A 72 -28.78 0.09 0.30
CA LEU A 72 -27.46 0.54 -0.16
C LEU A 72 -27.06 1.91 0.43
N LEU A 73 -28.01 2.64 1.04
CA LEU A 73 -27.85 3.97 1.60
C LEU A 73 -27.52 3.96 3.10
N ILE A 74 -27.03 2.84 3.66
CA ILE A 74 -26.23 2.90 4.88
C ILE A 74 -24.87 3.43 4.42
N PRO A 75 -24.51 4.71 4.66
CA PRO A 75 -23.21 5.21 4.27
C PRO A 75 -22.18 4.48 5.12
N HIS A 76 -21.59 3.47 4.50
CA HIS A 76 -20.18 3.14 4.54
C HIS A 76 -19.47 3.64 5.81
N ILE A 77 -19.70 2.99 6.97
CA ILE A 77 -18.69 3.01 8.03
C ILE A 77 -17.40 2.57 7.33
N PRO A 78 -16.38 3.42 7.24
CA PRO A 78 -15.12 3.01 6.69
C PRO A 78 -14.60 1.98 7.69
N PHE A 79 -14.82 0.70 7.40
CA PHE A 79 -14.13 -0.36 8.09
C PHE A 79 -12.67 -0.16 7.67
N ILE A 80 -11.90 0.47 8.54
CA ILE A 80 -10.47 0.70 8.34
C ILE A 80 -9.82 -0.67 8.41
N VAL A 81 -9.79 -1.37 7.27
CA VAL A 81 -9.12 -2.65 7.12
C VAL A 81 -7.79 -2.37 6.45
N GLY A 82 -6.70 -2.62 7.17
CA GLY A 82 -5.36 -2.52 6.59
C GLY A 82 -5.25 -3.34 5.30
N LEU A 83 -4.41 -2.89 4.36
CA LEU A 83 -4.08 -3.67 3.17
C LEU A 83 -3.48 -5.03 3.59
N PRO A 84 -3.74 -6.13 2.86
CA PRO A 84 -3.08 -7.40 3.15
C PRO A 84 -1.57 -7.25 2.99
N ARG A 85 -0.78 -7.90 3.87
CA ARG A 85 0.69 -7.80 3.91
C ARG A 85 1.34 -8.07 2.56
N ILE A 86 0.82 -9.03 1.79
CA ILE A 86 1.32 -9.35 0.44
C ILE A 86 1.24 -8.13 -0.48
N LYS A 87 0.12 -7.40 -0.47
CA LYS A 87 -0.07 -6.21 -1.29
C LYS A 87 0.83 -5.06 -0.83
N GLN A 88 1.05 -4.93 0.48
CA GLN A 88 2.03 -3.97 1.01
C GLN A 88 3.44 -4.29 0.50
N HIS A 89 3.85 -5.57 0.56
CA HIS A 89 5.15 -5.99 0.02
C HIS A 89 5.24 -5.77 -1.49
N GLN A 90 4.18 -6.06 -2.25
CA GLN A 90 4.14 -5.79 -3.70
C GLN A 90 4.37 -4.31 -4.00
N MET A 91 3.73 -3.39 -3.28
CA MET A 91 3.93 -1.95 -3.45
C MET A 91 5.38 -1.52 -3.20
N VAL A 92 6.03 -2.07 -2.16
CA VAL A 92 7.45 -1.81 -1.89
C VAL A 92 8.32 -2.42 -2.99
N ASN A 93 7.99 -3.62 -3.44
CA ASN A 93 8.74 -4.32 -4.48
C ASN A 93 8.67 -3.59 -5.83
N GLU A 94 7.52 -2.98 -6.16
CA GLU A 94 7.39 -2.13 -7.34
C GLU A 94 8.22 -0.85 -7.21
N ALA A 95 8.19 -0.19 -6.05
CA ALA A 95 8.99 1.00 -5.80
C ALA A 95 10.51 0.72 -5.92
N LEU A 96 10.94 -0.48 -5.53
CA LEU A 96 12.34 -0.89 -5.52
C LEU A 96 12.74 -1.82 -6.68
N LYS A 97 11.89 -1.98 -7.69
CA LYS A 97 12.07 -3.01 -8.73
C LYS A 97 13.42 -2.92 -9.44
N ASP A 98 13.91 -1.71 -9.67
CA ASP A 98 15.20 -1.47 -10.35
C ASP A 98 16.41 -1.67 -9.44
N GLU A 99 16.21 -1.55 -8.13
CA GLU A 99 17.24 -1.77 -7.11
C GLU A 99 17.35 -3.25 -6.72
N ILE A 100 16.21 -3.95 -6.59
CA ILE A 100 16.15 -5.37 -6.22
C ILE A 100 16.89 -6.25 -7.24
N LYS A 101 16.91 -5.89 -8.52
CA LYS A 101 17.68 -6.61 -9.55
C LYS A 101 19.19 -6.66 -9.26
N LYS A 102 19.70 -5.73 -8.45
CA LYS A 102 21.12 -5.62 -8.10
C LYS A 102 21.45 -6.38 -6.81
N TRP A 103 20.46 -6.69 -5.97
CA TRP A 103 20.65 -7.30 -4.66
C TRP A 103 20.36 -8.80 -4.69
N HIS A 104 21.07 -9.55 -3.86
CA HIS A 104 20.87 -11.00 -3.75
C HIS A 104 19.69 -11.34 -2.83
N ALA A 105 19.45 -10.51 -1.81
CA ALA A 105 18.32 -10.67 -0.89
C ALA A 105 17.80 -9.32 -0.37
N ILE A 106 16.50 -9.25 -0.11
CA ILE A 106 15.87 -8.09 0.53
C ILE A 106 14.88 -8.57 1.59
N THR A 107 14.93 -7.96 2.78
CA THR A 107 13.93 -8.15 3.83
C THR A 107 13.06 -6.91 3.91
N ILE A 108 11.77 -7.06 3.59
CA ILE A 108 10.80 -5.96 3.62
C ILE A 108 9.95 -6.11 4.88
N ILE A 109 9.91 -5.06 5.70
CA ILE A 109 9.05 -4.96 6.87
C ILE A 109 8.16 -3.73 6.68
N THR A 110 6.87 -3.97 6.47
CA THR A 110 5.87 -2.90 6.37
C THR A 110 5.11 -2.76 7.68
N LYS A 111 5.01 -1.53 8.17
CA LYS A 111 4.23 -1.17 9.36
C LYS A 111 3.20 -0.11 8.94
N PRO A 112 1.89 -0.36 9.08
CA PRO A 112 0.92 0.71 8.87
C PRO A 112 1.06 1.73 10.00
N THR A 113 1.11 3.01 9.67
CA THR A 113 1.04 4.07 10.67
C THR A 113 -0.43 4.25 11.05
N PRO A 114 -0.82 4.09 12.33
CA PRO A 114 -2.14 4.52 12.76
C PRO A 114 -2.22 6.04 12.61
N GLN A 115 -3.16 6.52 11.78
CA GLN A 115 -3.55 7.93 11.75
C GLN A 115 -4.49 8.22 12.91
#